data_AF-A0A0L6JUI8-F1
#
_entry.id   AF-A0A0L6JUI8-F1
#
_cell.length_a   1.000
_cell.length_b   1.000
_cell.length_c   1.000
_cell.angle_alpha   90.00
_cell.angle_beta   90.00
_cell.angle_gamma   90.00
#
_symmetry.space_group_name_H-M   'P 1'
#
loop_
_entity.id
_entity.type
_entity.pdbx_description
1 polymer ?
#
loop_
_entity_poly.entity_id
_entity_poly.type
_entity_poly.pdbx_seq_one_letter_code
_entity_poly.pdbx_strand_id
1 'polypeptide(L)' 'MNIDKFTEKAQAAVSAAQDIAVRMGHQQVDGEHIHLALAAQEDGLIPKLLGYMGRMSSYI' A
#
# COMPACT_ATOMS: atom_id res chain seq x y z
N MET A 1 8.06 -12.22 -9.17
CA MET A 1 7.51 -12.34 -7.80
C MET A 1 6.42 -13.40 -7.82
N ASN A 2 6.35 -14.30 -6.84
CA ASN A 2 5.23 -15.25 -6.75
C ASN A 2 4.19 -14.67 -5.78
N ILE A 3 3.21 -13.96 -6.35
CA ILE A 3 2.17 -13.24 -5.60
C ILE A 3 1.19 -14.21 -4.93
N ASP A 4 1.01 -15.41 -5.47
CA ASP A 4 0.07 -16.41 -4.91
C ASP A 4 0.47 -16.91 -3.52
N LYS A 5 1.73 -16.70 -3.12
CA LYS A 5 2.23 -17.03 -1.78
C LYS A 5 1.95 -15.93 -0.74
N PHE A 6 1.38 -14.81 -1.15
CA PHE A 6 1.15 -13.67 -0.26
C PHE A 6 -0.20 -13.81 0.41
N THR A 7 -0.36 -13.13 1.56
CA THR A 7 -1.69 -12.98 2.16
C THR A 7 -2.60 -12.20 1.22
N GLU A 8 -3.91 -12.44 1.29
CA GLU A 8 -4.90 -11.74 0.45
C GLU A 8 -4.75 -10.21 0.54
N LYS A 9 -4.53 -9.68 1.76
CA LYS A 9 -4.27 -8.24 1.97
C LYS A 9 -2.99 -7.75 1.28
N ALA A 10 -1.93 -8.55 1.25
CA ALA A 10 -0.70 -8.18 0.57
C ALA A 10 -0.87 -8.24 -0.96
N GLN A 11 -1.63 -9.20 -1.48
CA GLN A 11 -1.98 -9.26 -2.91
C GLN A 11 -2.79 -8.02 -3.31
N ALA A 12 -3.81 -7.65 -2.52
CA ALA A 12 -4.61 -6.45 -2.74
C ALA A 12 -3.76 -5.16 -2.70
N ALA A 13 -2.76 -5.07 -1.81
CA ALA A 13 -1.86 -3.93 -1.77
C ALA A 13 -0.98 -3.83 -3.03
N VAL A 14 -0.54 -4.95 -3.59
CA VAL A 14 0.21 -4.97 -4.86
C VAL A 14 -0.67 -4.51 -6.03
N SER A 15 -1.93 -4.94 -6.08
CA SER A 15 -2.89 -4.45 -7.08
C SER A 15 -3.15 -2.94 -6.93
N ALA A 16 -3.41 -2.47 -5.71
CA ALA A 16 -3.64 -1.05 -5.45
C ALA A 16 -2.41 -0.18 -5.79
N ALA A 17 -1.19 -0.67 -5.57
CA ALA A 17 0.02 0.04 -5.95
C ALA A 17 0.17 0.19 -7.47
N GLN A 18 -0.28 -0.79 -8.26
CA GLN A 18 -0.34 -0.67 -9.72
C GLN A 18 -1.33 0.41 -10.14
N ASP A 19 -2.52 0.44 -9.54
CA ASP A 19 -3.52 1.48 -9.81
C ASP A 19 -3.01 2.88 -9.45
N ILE A 20 -2.29 3.01 -8.33
CA ILE A 20 -1.66 4.27 -7.94
C ILE A 20 -0.62 4.70 -8.97
N ALA A 21 0.28 3.81 -9.39
CA ALA A 21 1.30 4.13 -10.39
C ALA A 21 0.65 4.61 -11.70
N VAL A 22 -0.39 3.91 -12.18
CA VAL A 22 -1.15 4.31 -13.37
C VAL A 22 -1.80 5.69 -13.19
N ARG A 23 -2.47 5.93 -12.06
CA ARG A 23 -3.11 7.23 -11.77
C ARG A 23 -2.11 8.39 -11.69
N MET A 24 -0.89 8.11 -11.25
CA MET A 24 0.19 9.09 -11.17
C MET A 24 0.99 9.22 -12.48
N GLY A 25 0.67 8.44 -13.51
CA GLY A 25 1.37 8.45 -14.80
C GLY A 25 2.77 7.82 -14.73
N HIS A 26 3.05 7.01 -13.71
CA HIS A 26 4.32 6.31 -13.55
C HIS A 26 4.27 4.97 -14.27
N GLN A 27 5.26 4.70 -15.12
CA GLN A 27 5.32 3.47 -15.92
C GLN A 27 5.68 2.23 -15.10
N GLN A 28 6.27 2.43 -13.93
CA GLN A 28 6.73 1.36 -13.05
C GLN A 28 6.17 1.55 -11.63
N VAL A 29 5.96 0.43 -10.96
CA VAL A 29 5.62 0.41 -9.54
C VAL A 29 6.91 0.46 -8.74
N ASP A 30 7.20 1.63 -8.18
CA ASP A 30 8.24 1.82 -7.17
C ASP A 30 7.72 1.66 -5.73
N GLY A 31 8.64 1.69 -4.77
CA GLY A 31 8.36 1.45 -3.35
C GLY A 31 7.36 2.44 -2.75
N GLU A 32 7.32 3.67 -3.24
CA GLU A 32 6.40 4.73 -2.80
C GLU A 32 4.94 4.33 -3.04
N HIS A 33 4.64 3.70 -4.17
CA HIS A 33 3.29 3.25 -4.50
C HIS A 33 2.83 2.13 -3.58
N ILE A 34 3.71 1.16 -3.32
CA ILE A 34 3.45 0.04 -2.40
C ILE A 34 3.29 0.56 -0.97
N HIS A 35 4.13 1.50 -0.55
CA HIS A 35 4.02 2.13 0.76
C HIS A 35 2.68 2.85 0.92
N LEU A 36 2.29 3.65 -0.08
CA LEU A 36 1.01 4.35 -0.10
C LEU A 36 -0.17 3.37 -0.08
N ALA A 37 -0.14 2.33 -0.90
CA ALA A 37 -1.17 1.29 -0.93
C ALA A 37 -1.33 0.60 0.43
N LEU A 38 -0.22 0.26 1.08
CA LEU A 38 -0.23 -0.38 2.39
C LEU A 38 -0.71 0.58 3.48
N ALA A 39 -0.31 1.85 3.44
CA ALA A 39 -0.69 2.87 4.42
C ALA A 39 -2.17 3.26 4.32
N ALA A 40 -2.73 3.26 3.11
CA ALA A 40 -4.13 3.58 2.84
C ALA A 40 -5.07 2.36 2.94
N GLN A 41 -4.54 1.15 3.17
CA GLN A 41 -5.35 -0.07 3.23
C GLN A 41 -6.26 -0.06 4.48
N GLU A 42 -7.58 -0.12 4.26
CA GLU A 42 -8.58 -0.22 5.32
C GLU A 42 -8.35 -1.47 6.20
N ASP A 43 -8.41 -1.27 7.51
CA ASP A 43 -8.05 -2.28 8.52
C ASP A 43 -6.70 -2.96 8.28
N GLY A 44 -5.78 -2.26 7.61
CA GLY A 44 -4.44 -2.72 7.30
C GLY A 44 -3.52 -2.72 8.53
N LEU A 45 -2.55 -3.63 8.54
CA LEU A 45 -1.54 -3.68 9.60
C LEU A 45 -0.71 -2.38 9.64
N ILE A 46 -0.32 -1.86 8.47
CA ILE A 46 0.54 -0.67 8.37
C ILE A 46 -0.12 0.58 8.93
N PRO A 47 -1.35 0.98 8.55
CA PRO A 47 -2.02 2.14 9.16
C PRO A 47 -2.18 2.01 10.68
N LYS A 48 -2.44 0.79 11.18
CA LYS A 48 -2.50 0.53 12.63
C LYS A 48 -1.15 0.76 13.32
N LEU A 49 -0.05 0.28 12.74
CA LEU A 49 1.30 0.50 13.24
C LEU A 49 1.70 1.98 13.20
N LEU A 50 1.37 2.69 12.12
CA LEU A 50 1.59 4.13 12.01
C LEU A 50 0.83 4.88 13.12
N GLY A 51 -0.41 4.48 13.42
CA GLY A 51 -1.18 4.99 14.55
C GLY A 51 -0.46 4.81 15.89
N TYR A 52 0.13 3.63 16.15
CA TYR A 52 0.93 3.40 17.37
C TYR A 52 2.21 4.23 17.44
N MET A 53 2.77 4.61 16.30
CA MET A 53 3.94 5.51 16.22
C MET A 53 3.57 6.99 16.40
N GLY A 54 2.29 7.30 16.66
CA GLY A 54 1.77 8.66 16.74
C GLY A 54 1.68 9.35 15.37
N ARG A 55 1.81 8.60 14.26
CA ARG A 55 1.61 9.09 12.90
C ARG A 55 0.26 8.62 12.39
N MET A 56 -0.78 9.40 12.66
CA MET A 56 -2.07 9.15 12.03
C MET A 56 -1.97 9.44 10.54
N SER A 57 -2.55 8.59 9.69
CA SER A 57 -2.75 8.83 8.25
C SER A 57 -3.78 9.96 8.02
N SER A 58 -3.62 11.11 8.68
CA SER A 58 -4.44 12.30 8.46
C SER A 58 -3.87 13.20 7.36
N TYR A 59 -2.79 12.78 6.71
CA TYR A 59 -1.99 13.56 5.75
C TYR A 59 -1.77 12.86 4.41
N ILE A 60 -2.45 11.74 4.19
CA ILE A 60 -2.46 10.99 2.92
C ILE A 60 -3.88 11.04 2.39
#